data_AF-A0A2W0BK91-F1
#
_entry.id   AF-A0A2W0BK91-F1
#
_cell.length_a   1.000
_cell.length_b   1.000
_cell.length_c   1.000
_cell.angle_alpha   90.00
_cell.angle_beta   90.00
_cell.angle_gamma   90.00
#
_symmetry.space_group_name_H-M   'P 1'
#
loop_
_entity.id
_entity.type
_entity.pdbx_description
1 polymer ?
#
loop_
_entity_poly.entity_id
_entity_poly.type
_entity_poly.pdbx_seq_one_letter_code
_entity_poly.pdbx_strand_id
1 'polypeptide(L)'
;MAHILNLIVATGLEILKTPIKKLRKLITVIRKSTKVLEELENLFVIEEKQFLRPILDCKTRWNSTYQMINRACFLKEYIQMALVRSPNLSSYFPEENEWELYKDLDEFLEQFYDATTTLSSQTYPTIAHSRIILLAIKKDLETSRGDESLLKDAINAMKTKYNEYYKKLESSSHISAFLDPRYKRYCFSEMQDNEIILPIQKLLEKQLPVTSIVPKKTSSFLQRLKVQTTNSLPIVDNEINKYWNATDADESVKPLEWWKTHFSEYPNLAKLARDYLSIQASSVPCEQLFSIAGQVLCKS
;
A
#
# COMPACT_ATOMS: atom_id res chain seq x y z
N MET A 1 -3.45 5.51 4.99
CA MET A 1 -2.73 4.31 4.51
C MET A 1 -1.19 4.44 4.60
N ALA A 2 -0.55 5.40 3.91
CA ALA A 2 0.91 5.57 3.95
C ALA A 2 1.51 5.67 5.37
N HIS A 3 0.81 6.34 6.29
CA HIS A 3 1.19 6.40 7.70
C HIS A 3 1.21 5.01 8.39
N ILE A 4 0.25 4.13 8.07
CA ILE A 4 0.19 2.77 8.63
C ILE A 4 1.39 1.97 8.17
N LEU A 5 1.73 2.04 6.88
CA LEU A 5 2.92 1.38 6.33
C LEU A 5 4.20 1.87 7.02
N ASN A 6 4.33 3.19 7.16
CA ASN A 6 5.44 3.78 7.90
C ASN A 6 5.53 3.24 9.34
N LEU A 7 4.41 3.12 10.06
CA LEU A 7 4.41 2.59 11.43
C LEU A 7 4.81 1.10 11.49
N ILE A 8 4.32 0.29 10.54
CA ILE A 8 4.68 -1.13 10.45
C ILE A 8 6.19 -1.24 10.23
N VAL A 9 6.74 -0.61 9.19
CA VAL A 9 8.17 -0.69 8.86
C VAL A 9 9.03 -0.09 9.96
N ALA A 10 8.66 1.05 10.53
CA ALA A 10 9.41 1.68 11.63
C ALA A 10 9.54 0.75 12.85
N THR A 11 8.52 -0.07 13.14
CA THR A 11 8.57 -1.05 14.23
C THR A 11 9.64 -2.11 13.98
N GLY A 12 9.76 -2.61 12.75
CA GLY A 12 10.83 -3.56 12.37
C GLY A 12 12.22 -2.91 12.38
N LEU A 13 12.35 -1.69 11.85
CA LEU A 13 13.62 -0.96 11.83
C LEU A 13 14.14 -0.59 13.22
N GLU A 14 13.25 -0.41 14.20
CA GLU A 14 13.66 -0.12 15.59
C GLU A 14 14.40 -1.30 16.22
N ILE A 15 14.05 -2.54 15.87
CA ILE A 15 14.79 -3.75 16.28
C ILE A 15 16.19 -3.75 15.66
N LEU A 16 16.29 -3.32 14.40
CA LEU A 16 17.54 -3.26 13.63
C LEU A 16 18.28 -1.92 13.78
N LYS A 17 17.96 -1.12 14.80
CA LYS A 17 18.54 0.23 14.94
C LYS A 17 20.05 0.26 15.06
N THR A 18 20.65 -0.76 15.68
CA THR A 18 22.09 -0.82 15.94
C THR A 18 22.90 -0.99 14.66
N PRO A 19 22.64 -2.03 13.82
CA PRO A 19 23.32 -2.15 12.53
C PRO A 19 23.04 -0.94 11.63
N ILE A 20 21.79 -0.46 11.55
CA ILE A 20 21.45 0.73 10.75
C ILE A 20 22.24 1.98 11.22
N LYS A 21 22.49 2.15 12.53
CA LYS A 21 23.35 3.21 13.05
C LYS A 21 24.81 3.05 12.62
N LYS A 22 25.33 1.83 12.56
CA LYS A 22 26.70 1.55 12.08
C LYS A 22 26.82 1.92 10.59
N LEU A 23 25.90 1.46 9.76
CA LEU A 23 25.85 1.82 8.34
C LEU A 23 25.75 3.34 8.14
N ARG A 24 24.87 4.01 8.88
CA ARG A 24 24.73 5.47 8.83
C ARG A 24 26.03 6.20 9.18
N LYS A 25 26.79 5.71 10.17
CA LYS A 25 28.10 6.27 10.54
C LYS A 25 29.10 6.13 9.39
N LEU A 26 29.20 4.94 8.79
CA LEU A 26 30.04 4.69 7.61
C LEU A 26 29.73 5.70 6.51
N ILE A 27 28.46 5.78 6.10
CA ILE A 27 28.04 6.69 5.01
C ILE A 27 28.29 8.15 5.36
N THR A 28 28.12 8.54 6.64
CA THR A 28 28.44 9.89 7.10
C THR A 28 29.93 10.21 6.95
N VAL A 29 30.82 9.29 7.31
CA VAL A 29 32.28 9.46 7.19
C VAL A 29 32.67 9.58 5.71
N ILE A 30 32.14 8.70 4.86
CA ILE A 30 32.39 8.73 3.41
C ILE A 30 31.97 10.08 2.83
N ARG A 31 30.73 10.53 3.12
CA ARG A 31 30.21 11.79 2.58
C ARG A 31 30.94 13.04 3.05
N LYS A 32 31.60 12.99 4.21
CA LYS A 32 32.40 14.10 4.73
C LYS A 32 33.82 14.13 4.17
N SER A 33 34.33 13.01 3.66
CA SER A 33 35.69 12.89 3.15
C SER A 33 35.72 13.12 1.65
N THR A 34 36.23 14.28 1.21
CA THR A 34 36.42 14.58 -0.21
C THR A 34 37.32 13.55 -0.88
N LYS A 35 38.41 13.16 -0.21
CA LYS A 35 39.35 12.15 -0.70
C LYS A 35 38.65 10.81 -1.00
N VAL A 36 37.80 10.32 -0.10
CA VAL A 36 37.11 9.03 -0.31
C VAL A 36 36.07 9.16 -1.43
N LEU A 37 35.39 10.30 -1.55
CA LEU A 37 34.44 10.52 -2.65
C LEU A 37 35.14 10.56 -4.01
N GLU A 38 36.29 11.23 -4.11
CA GLU A 38 37.12 11.25 -5.32
C GLU A 38 37.64 9.85 -5.65
N GLU A 39 38.07 9.07 -4.66
CA GLU A 39 38.47 7.67 -4.84
C GLU A 39 37.32 6.81 -5.40
N LEU A 40 36.11 6.94 -4.83
CA LEU A 40 34.93 6.24 -5.34
C LEU A 40 34.60 6.69 -6.78
N GLU A 41 34.62 7.99 -7.05
CA GLU A 41 34.34 8.53 -8.38
C GLU A 41 35.33 7.99 -9.43
N ASN A 42 36.62 7.93 -9.10
CA ASN A 42 37.64 7.35 -9.96
C ASN A 42 37.38 5.87 -10.28
N LEU A 43 36.92 5.07 -9.31
CA LEU A 43 36.55 3.67 -9.55
C LEU A 43 35.40 3.54 -10.55
N PHE A 44 34.41 4.44 -10.49
CA PHE A 44 33.30 4.47 -11.45
C PHE A 44 33.75 4.91 -12.84
N VAL A 45 34.69 5.87 -12.94
CA VAL A 45 35.28 6.29 -14.21
C VAL A 45 36.03 5.15 -14.87
N ILE A 46 36.79 4.35 -14.11
CA ILE A 46 37.50 3.17 -14.63
C ILE A 46 36.54 2.12 -15.20
N GLU A 47 35.36 1.97 -14.60
CA GLU A 47 34.32 1.05 -15.07
C GLU A 47 33.37 1.66 -16.13
N GLU A 48 33.63 2.89 -16.59
CA GLU A 48 32.78 3.63 -17.53
C GLU A 48 31.32 3.79 -17.05
N LYS A 49 31.10 3.88 -15.73
CA LYS A 49 29.78 4.03 -15.11
C LYS A 49 29.57 5.45 -14.58
N GLN A 50 28.31 5.89 -14.56
CA GLN A 50 27.95 7.13 -13.88
C GLN A 50 28.14 6.99 -12.36
N PHE A 51 28.91 7.90 -11.76
CA PHE A 51 29.15 7.86 -10.33
C PHE A 51 27.86 8.05 -9.51
N LEU A 52 27.52 7.04 -8.73
CA LEU A 52 26.38 7.06 -7.81
C LEU A 52 26.84 7.43 -6.41
N ARG A 53 26.64 8.69 -6.03
CA ARG A 53 27.02 9.19 -4.69
C ARG A 53 26.31 8.43 -3.55
N PRO A 54 26.97 8.18 -2.41
CA PRO A 54 26.32 7.61 -1.23
C PRO A 54 25.16 8.48 -0.72
N ILE A 55 24.05 7.87 -0.30
CA ILE A 55 22.85 8.55 0.19
C ILE A 55 22.79 8.45 1.72
N LEU A 56 22.58 9.57 2.42
CA LEU A 56 22.34 9.57 3.86
C LEU A 56 20.84 9.65 4.14
N ASP A 57 20.36 8.84 5.08
CA ASP A 57 18.95 8.78 5.44
C ASP A 57 18.47 10.01 6.24
N CYS A 58 17.16 10.24 6.19
CA CYS A 58 16.42 11.07 7.12
C CYS A 58 15.79 10.16 8.19
N LYS A 59 16.26 10.27 9.44
CA LYS A 59 15.88 9.39 10.56
C LYS A 59 14.38 9.26 10.82
N THR A 60 13.58 10.24 10.39
CA THR A 60 12.12 10.28 10.58
C THR A 60 11.34 9.66 9.43
N ARG A 61 12.00 9.28 8.32
CA ARG A 61 11.35 8.74 7.12
C ARG A 61 12.00 7.44 6.68
N TRP A 62 11.32 6.33 6.93
CA TRP A 62 11.84 4.99 6.63
C TRP A 62 12.23 4.79 5.15
N ASN A 63 11.52 5.39 4.19
CA ASN A 63 11.86 5.34 2.76
C ASN A 63 13.31 5.79 2.50
N SER A 64 13.77 6.81 3.22
CA SER A 64 15.15 7.30 3.07
C SER A 64 16.18 6.38 3.74
N THR A 65 15.78 5.64 4.79
CA THR A 65 16.59 4.57 5.38
C THR A 65 16.76 3.43 4.39
N TYR A 66 15.69 3.00 3.72
CA TYR A 66 15.74 2.01 2.66
C TYR A 66 16.66 2.45 1.52
N GLN A 67 16.50 3.68 0.99
CA GLN A 67 17.38 4.21 -0.06
C GLN A 67 18.86 4.26 0.35
N MET A 68 19.17 4.56 1.63
CA MET A 68 20.53 4.49 2.15
C MET A 68 21.06 3.06 2.14
N ILE A 69 20.27 2.09 2.60
CA ILE A 69 20.64 0.66 2.62
C ILE A 69 20.87 0.15 1.21
N ASN A 70 19.89 0.34 0.31
CA ASN A 70 19.97 -0.05 -1.09
C ASN A 70 21.23 0.51 -1.77
N ARG A 71 21.47 1.82 -1.64
CA ARG A 71 22.66 2.48 -2.19
C ARG A 71 23.95 1.95 -1.57
N ALA A 72 23.97 1.68 -0.27
CA ALA A 72 25.15 1.17 0.40
C ALA A 72 25.50 -0.26 -0.03
N CYS A 73 24.49 -1.13 -0.18
CA CYS A 73 24.66 -2.49 -0.71
C CYS A 73 25.25 -2.45 -2.13
N PHE A 74 24.70 -1.61 -3.01
CA PHE A 74 25.27 -1.39 -4.34
C PHE A 74 26.72 -0.89 -4.31
N LEU A 75 27.05 -0.01 -3.36
CA LEU A 75 28.39 0.56 -3.24
C LEU A 75 29.38 -0.31 -2.47
N LYS A 76 28.97 -1.46 -1.91
CA LYS A 76 29.79 -2.28 -0.99
C LYS A 76 31.20 -2.56 -1.54
N GLU A 77 31.27 -3.09 -2.75
CA GLU A 77 32.53 -3.49 -3.40
C GLU A 77 33.44 -2.28 -3.67
N TYR A 78 32.86 -1.17 -4.13
CA TYR A 78 33.58 0.09 -4.35
C TYR A 78 34.14 0.67 -3.05
N ILE A 79 33.34 0.65 -1.98
CA ILE A 79 33.78 1.11 -0.65
C ILE A 79 34.90 0.20 -0.13
N GLN A 80 34.78 -1.11 -0.33
CA GLN A 80 35.80 -2.08 0.06
C GLN A 80 37.12 -1.84 -0.69
N MET A 81 37.08 -1.55 -1.99
CA MET A 81 38.26 -1.17 -2.77
C MET A 81 38.88 0.15 -2.28
N ALA A 82 38.06 1.13 -1.91
CA ALA A 82 38.54 2.41 -1.37
C ALA A 82 39.26 2.26 -0.01
N LEU A 83 39.00 1.20 0.76
CA LEU A 83 39.69 0.93 2.03
C LEU A 83 41.22 0.82 1.86
N VAL A 84 41.70 0.33 0.71
CA VAL A 84 43.13 0.15 0.43
C VAL A 84 43.88 1.49 0.49
N ARG A 85 43.26 2.57 0.02
CA ARG A 85 43.86 3.92 -0.02
C ARG A 85 43.47 4.80 1.16
N SER A 86 42.41 4.42 1.87
CA SER A 86 41.83 5.15 2.99
C SER A 86 41.58 4.22 4.19
N PRO A 87 42.65 3.72 4.85
CA PRO A 87 42.55 2.71 5.93
C PRO A 87 41.80 3.21 7.17
N ASN A 88 41.68 4.52 7.36
CA ASN A 88 40.89 5.11 8.45
C ASN A 88 39.41 4.70 8.40
N LEU A 89 38.91 4.36 7.19
CA LEU A 89 37.53 3.93 6.98
C LEU A 89 37.27 2.50 7.50
N SER A 90 38.31 1.67 7.63
CA SER A 90 38.20 0.27 8.07
C SER A 90 37.55 0.12 9.44
N SER A 91 37.75 1.10 10.34
CA SER A 91 37.13 1.10 11.67
C SER A 91 35.60 1.26 11.66
N TYR A 92 35.04 1.78 10.55
CA TYR A 92 33.61 1.98 10.37
C TYR A 92 32.97 0.94 9.45
N PHE A 93 33.78 0.14 8.76
CA PHE A 93 33.28 -0.83 7.79
C PHE A 93 32.56 -1.98 8.50
N PRO A 94 31.29 -2.28 8.14
CA PRO A 94 30.55 -3.40 8.69
C PRO A 94 31.20 -4.76 8.41
N GLU A 95 30.93 -5.72 9.28
CA GLU A 95 31.35 -7.11 9.12
C GLU A 95 30.49 -7.82 8.04
N GLU A 96 30.94 -8.98 7.54
CA GLU A 96 30.26 -9.65 6.43
C GLU A 96 28.83 -10.08 6.79
N ASN A 97 28.61 -10.58 8.02
CA ASN A 97 27.29 -10.88 8.56
C ASN A 97 26.35 -9.66 8.62
N GLU A 98 26.87 -8.46 8.87
CA GLU A 98 26.09 -7.23 8.86
C GLU A 98 25.74 -6.81 7.42
N TRP A 99 26.64 -7.06 6.46
CA TRP A 99 26.35 -6.84 5.04
C TRP A 99 25.31 -7.82 4.50
N GLU A 100 25.35 -9.08 4.92
CA GLU A 100 24.28 -10.06 4.65
C GLU A 100 22.95 -9.56 5.22
N LEU A 101 22.93 -9.06 6.46
CA LEU A 101 21.73 -8.45 7.05
C LEU A 101 21.22 -7.26 6.24
N TYR A 102 22.09 -6.37 5.74
CA TYR A 102 21.65 -5.23 4.94
C TYR A 102 21.09 -5.67 3.58
N LYS A 103 21.65 -6.70 2.97
CA LYS A 103 21.16 -7.27 1.71
C LYS A 103 19.77 -7.89 1.91
N ASP A 104 19.60 -8.73 2.92
CA ASP A 104 18.30 -9.30 3.26
C ASP A 104 17.26 -8.22 3.54
N LEU A 105 17.67 -7.14 4.23
CA LEU A 105 16.81 -6.01 4.55
C LEU A 105 16.44 -5.19 3.31
N ASP A 106 17.35 -5.03 2.36
CA ASP A 106 17.09 -4.37 1.07
C ASP A 106 16.02 -5.13 0.28
N GLU A 107 16.23 -6.42 0.06
CA GLU A 107 15.29 -7.30 -0.64
C GLU A 107 13.93 -7.39 0.07
N PHE A 108 13.90 -7.31 1.41
CA PHE A 108 12.65 -7.32 2.17
C PHE A 108 11.89 -6.00 2.10
N LEU A 109 12.59 -4.87 2.15
CA LEU A 109 11.94 -3.56 2.22
C LEU A 109 11.53 -3.01 0.84
N GLU A 110 12.07 -3.53 -0.25
CA GLU A 110 11.75 -3.13 -1.62
C GLU A 110 10.23 -3.16 -1.89
N GLN A 111 9.56 -4.27 -1.57
CA GLN A 111 8.11 -4.41 -1.73
C GLN A 111 7.29 -3.35 -0.96
N PHE A 112 7.75 -2.97 0.25
CA PHE A 112 7.10 -1.92 1.05
C PHE A 112 7.34 -0.56 0.44
N TYR A 113 8.51 -0.37 -0.18
CA TYR A 113 8.92 0.89 -0.78
C TYR A 113 8.12 1.14 -2.05
N ASP A 114 7.96 0.11 -2.87
CA ASP A 114 7.12 0.12 -4.06
C ASP A 114 5.65 0.35 -3.72
N ALA A 115 5.13 -0.34 -2.70
CA ALA A 115 3.77 -0.13 -2.20
C ALA A 115 3.55 1.31 -1.73
N THR A 116 4.52 1.89 -1.01
CA THR A 116 4.43 3.26 -0.49
C THR A 116 4.57 4.30 -1.59
N THR A 117 5.46 4.06 -2.56
CA THR A 117 5.66 4.93 -3.72
C THR A 117 4.43 4.94 -4.61
N THR A 118 3.85 3.76 -4.87
CA THR A 118 2.59 3.60 -5.59
C THR A 118 1.46 4.33 -4.89
N LEU A 119 1.34 4.22 -3.57
CA LEU A 119 0.33 4.99 -2.81
C LEU A 119 0.54 6.50 -2.90
N SER A 120 1.79 6.93 -2.93
CA SER A 120 2.15 8.36 -2.90
C SER A 120 2.01 9.02 -4.27
N SER A 121 2.10 8.25 -5.36
CA SER A 121 1.89 8.73 -6.73
C SER A 121 0.42 8.87 -7.10
N GLN A 122 -0.48 8.23 -6.36
CA GLN A 122 -1.92 8.30 -6.61
C GLN A 122 -2.50 9.62 -6.12
N THR A 123 -3.20 10.34 -6.99
CA THR A 123 -3.91 11.58 -6.63
C THR A 123 -5.12 11.32 -5.71
N TYR A 124 -5.72 10.12 -5.78
CA TYR A 124 -6.91 9.74 -5.01
C TYR A 124 -6.86 8.25 -4.60
N PRO A 125 -6.02 7.86 -3.62
CA PRO A 125 -6.03 6.48 -3.13
C PRO A 125 -7.35 6.21 -2.40
N THR A 126 -8.17 5.32 -2.95
CA THR A 126 -9.45 4.92 -2.33
C THR A 126 -9.23 3.96 -1.17
N ILE A 127 -10.19 3.88 -0.23
CA ILE A 127 -10.15 2.89 0.85
C ILE A 127 -10.04 1.46 0.31
N ALA A 128 -10.70 1.16 -0.81
CA ALA A 128 -10.59 -0.13 -1.48
C ALA A 128 -9.14 -0.45 -1.88
N HIS A 129 -8.45 0.51 -2.49
CA HIS A 129 -7.06 0.34 -2.90
C HIS A 129 -6.12 0.10 -1.71
N SER A 130 -6.39 0.73 -0.57
CA SER A 130 -5.61 0.51 0.65
C SER A 130 -5.70 -0.93 1.19
N ARG A 131 -6.83 -1.61 1.00
CA ARG A 131 -7.01 -3.01 1.43
C ARG A 131 -6.10 -3.95 0.64
N ILE A 132 -6.03 -3.78 -0.68
CA ILE A 132 -5.22 -4.63 -1.57
C ILE A 132 -3.75 -4.55 -1.17
N ILE A 133 -3.27 -3.34 -0.92
CA ILE A 133 -1.86 -3.12 -0.55
C ILE A 133 -1.55 -3.77 0.80
N LEU A 134 -2.47 -3.74 1.75
CA LEU A 134 -2.28 -4.45 3.02
C LEU A 134 -2.27 -5.95 2.83
N LEU A 135 -3.12 -6.49 1.96
CA LEU A 135 -3.13 -7.93 1.67
C LEU A 135 -1.84 -8.38 0.96
N ALA A 136 -1.31 -7.57 0.04
CA ALA A 136 0.00 -7.82 -0.55
C ALA A 136 1.09 -7.87 0.54
N ILE A 137 1.12 -6.86 1.42
CA ILE A 137 2.06 -6.81 2.54
C ILE A 137 1.87 -7.97 3.52
N LYS A 138 0.63 -8.41 3.76
CA LYS A 138 0.35 -9.59 4.59
C LYS A 138 1.02 -10.81 4.02
N LYS A 139 0.82 -11.06 2.72
CA LYS A 139 1.43 -12.17 2.00
C LYS A 139 2.95 -12.11 2.10
N ASP A 140 3.53 -10.92 1.95
CA ASP A 140 4.98 -10.78 2.02
C ASP A 140 5.53 -10.97 3.44
N LEU A 141 4.79 -10.54 4.47
CA LEU A 141 5.13 -10.81 5.86
C LEU A 141 5.06 -12.31 6.16
N GLU A 142 4.05 -13.00 5.63
CA GLU A 142 3.82 -14.44 5.85
C GLU A 142 4.75 -15.34 5.04
N THR A 143 5.33 -14.83 3.94
CA THR A 143 6.31 -15.56 3.15
C THR A 143 7.51 -15.93 4.01
N SER A 144 7.69 -17.24 4.25
CA SER A 144 8.76 -17.75 5.10
C SER A 144 10.13 -17.42 4.51
N ARG A 145 10.95 -16.69 5.28
CA ARG A 145 12.36 -16.39 4.95
C ARG A 145 13.33 -17.36 5.63
N GLY A 146 12.84 -18.51 6.10
CA GLY A 146 13.62 -19.48 6.87
C GLY A 146 13.75 -19.10 8.36
N ASP A 147 13.84 -20.12 9.21
CA ASP A 147 13.88 -19.95 10.67
C ASP A 147 15.15 -19.29 11.20
N GLU A 148 16.22 -19.27 10.40
CA GLU A 148 17.54 -18.70 10.69
C GLU A 148 17.71 -17.26 10.20
N SER A 149 16.67 -16.64 9.61
CA SER A 149 16.78 -15.27 9.09
C SER A 149 17.14 -14.27 10.19
N LEU A 150 18.14 -13.44 9.92
CA LEU A 150 18.53 -12.32 10.79
C LEU A 150 17.41 -11.27 10.96
N LEU A 151 16.38 -11.33 10.11
CA LEU A 151 15.22 -10.43 10.14
C LEU A 151 14.04 -10.98 10.93
N LYS A 152 14.11 -12.20 11.49
CA LYS A 152 12.99 -12.89 12.14
C LYS A 152 12.27 -12.02 13.18
N ASP A 153 13.02 -11.41 14.09
CA ASP A 153 12.45 -10.57 15.15
C ASP A 153 11.81 -9.30 14.58
N ALA A 154 12.45 -8.67 13.59
CA ALA A 154 11.92 -7.49 12.90
C ALA A 154 10.60 -7.83 12.18
N ILE A 155 10.55 -8.94 11.45
CA ILE A 155 9.36 -9.41 10.73
C ILE A 155 8.24 -9.76 11.72
N ASN A 156 8.54 -10.42 12.84
CA ASN A 156 7.55 -10.76 13.86
C ASN A 156 6.94 -9.50 14.52
N ALA A 157 7.74 -8.48 14.77
CA ALA A 157 7.24 -7.21 15.28
C ALA A 157 6.38 -6.49 14.23
N MET A 158 6.80 -6.50 12.96
CA MET A 158 6.01 -5.97 11.84
C MET A 158 4.67 -6.70 11.67
N LYS A 159 4.65 -8.05 11.75
CA LYS A 159 3.42 -8.87 11.75
C LYS A 159 2.47 -8.49 12.86
N THR A 160 3.00 -8.36 14.08
CA THR A 160 2.19 -7.97 15.24
C THR A 160 1.54 -6.60 15.02
N LYS A 161 2.32 -5.64 14.53
CA LYS A 161 1.83 -4.28 14.25
C LYS A 161 0.83 -4.25 13.09
N TYR A 162 1.10 -5.00 12.04
CA TYR A 162 0.20 -5.19 10.90
C TYR A 162 -1.18 -5.70 11.37
N ASN A 163 -1.20 -6.78 12.17
CA ASN A 163 -2.44 -7.38 12.67
C ASN A 163 -3.27 -6.41 13.53
N GLU A 164 -2.62 -5.53 14.30
CA GLU A 164 -3.32 -4.50 15.09
C GLU A 164 -4.10 -3.51 14.21
N TYR A 165 -3.50 -3.08 13.10
CA TYR A 165 -4.13 -2.14 12.17
C TYR A 165 -5.11 -2.81 11.21
N TYR A 166 -4.78 -4.01 10.73
CA TYR A 166 -5.63 -4.73 9.80
C TYR A 166 -7.01 -5.02 10.40
N LYS A 167 -7.08 -5.45 11.67
CA LYS A 167 -8.36 -5.63 12.40
C LYS A 167 -9.26 -4.41 12.39
N LYS A 168 -8.68 -3.19 12.45
CA LYS A 168 -9.43 -1.93 12.42
C LYS A 168 -9.87 -1.57 10.99
N LEU A 169 -9.02 -1.85 10.01
CA LEU A 169 -9.30 -1.54 8.61
C LEU A 169 -10.26 -2.53 7.96
N GLU A 170 -10.23 -3.80 8.37
CA GLU A 170 -11.02 -4.86 7.76
C GLU A 170 -12.50 -4.48 7.66
N SER A 171 -13.10 -4.06 8.78
CA SER A 171 -14.50 -3.63 8.84
C SER A 171 -14.78 -2.33 8.06
N SER A 172 -13.85 -1.36 8.10
CA SER A 172 -14.05 -0.05 7.47
C SER A 172 -13.80 -0.06 5.96
N SER A 173 -13.01 -1.00 5.47
CA SER A 173 -12.69 -1.17 4.04
C SER A 173 -13.57 -2.18 3.32
N HIS A 174 -14.31 -3.02 4.05
CA HIS A 174 -15.09 -4.14 3.50
C HIS A 174 -15.99 -3.72 2.34
N ILE A 175 -16.85 -2.71 2.55
CA ILE A 175 -17.81 -2.27 1.55
C ILE A 175 -17.11 -1.65 0.33
N SER A 176 -16.14 -0.75 0.55
CA SER A 176 -15.40 -0.13 -0.54
C SER A 176 -14.61 -1.16 -1.36
N ALA A 177 -13.99 -2.15 -0.70
CA ALA A 177 -13.23 -3.20 -1.38
C ALA A 177 -14.10 -4.14 -2.21
N PHE A 178 -15.30 -4.46 -1.74
CA PHE A 178 -16.28 -5.21 -2.54
C PHE A 178 -16.68 -4.42 -3.79
N LEU A 179 -16.95 -3.13 -3.63
CA LEU A 179 -17.39 -2.27 -4.70
C LEU A 179 -16.27 -1.89 -5.68
N ASP A 180 -15.00 -2.22 -5.43
CA ASP A 180 -13.94 -1.99 -6.41
C ASP A 180 -13.92 -3.14 -7.44
N PRO A 181 -14.27 -2.88 -8.70
CA PRO A 181 -14.45 -3.93 -9.70
C PRO A 181 -13.14 -4.61 -10.09
N ARG A 182 -11.99 -4.00 -9.79
CA ARG A 182 -10.66 -4.48 -10.24
C ARG A 182 -10.10 -5.62 -9.40
N TYR A 183 -10.44 -5.66 -8.11
CA TYR A 183 -9.72 -6.49 -7.15
C TYR A 183 -10.62 -7.17 -6.12
N LYS A 184 -11.94 -7.19 -6.35
CA LYS A 184 -12.91 -7.74 -5.39
C LYS A 184 -12.56 -9.18 -5.00
N ARG A 185 -12.10 -10.04 -5.92
CA ARG A 185 -11.73 -11.44 -5.56
C ARG A 185 -10.50 -11.51 -4.68
N TYR A 186 -9.46 -10.75 -5.02
CA TYR A 186 -8.22 -10.71 -4.24
C TYR A 186 -8.45 -10.16 -2.82
N CYS A 187 -9.39 -9.24 -2.65
CA CYS A 187 -9.68 -8.59 -1.37
C CYS A 187 -10.33 -9.50 -0.32
N PHE A 188 -10.89 -10.64 -0.73
CA PHE A 188 -11.64 -11.54 0.14
C PHE A 188 -11.24 -13.02 -0.04
N SER A 189 -10.03 -13.29 -0.54
CA SER A 189 -9.55 -14.66 -0.80
C SER A 189 -9.56 -15.58 0.42
N GLU A 190 -9.56 -15.02 1.63
CA GLU A 190 -9.55 -15.75 2.90
C GLU A 190 -10.93 -15.80 3.60
N MET A 191 -11.96 -15.18 3.03
CA MET A 191 -13.30 -15.10 3.61
C MET A 191 -14.29 -16.00 2.88
N GLN A 192 -15.33 -16.46 3.59
CA GLN A 192 -16.44 -17.16 2.96
C GLN A 192 -17.40 -16.16 2.28
N ASP A 193 -18.00 -16.56 1.16
CA ASP A 193 -18.95 -15.73 0.40
C ASP A 193 -20.05 -15.10 1.29
N ASN A 194 -20.57 -15.87 2.25
CA ASN A 194 -21.59 -15.40 3.17
C ASN A 194 -21.11 -14.23 4.06
N GLU A 195 -19.84 -14.25 4.50
CA GLU A 195 -19.24 -13.19 5.32
C GLU A 195 -19.00 -11.92 4.50
N ILE A 196 -18.73 -12.09 3.20
CA ILE A 196 -18.50 -10.99 2.27
C ILE A 196 -19.82 -10.28 1.95
N ILE A 197 -20.85 -11.07 1.63
CA ILE A 197 -22.13 -10.60 1.08
C ILE A 197 -23.05 -10.02 2.18
N LEU A 198 -23.08 -10.62 3.38
CA LEU A 198 -24.02 -10.24 4.44
C LEU A 198 -23.93 -8.76 4.87
N PRO A 199 -22.73 -8.14 5.04
CA PRO A 199 -22.62 -6.72 5.34
C PRO A 199 -23.22 -5.81 4.27
N ILE A 200 -23.11 -6.20 3.00
CA ILE A 200 -23.59 -5.41 1.85
C ILE A 200 -25.11 -5.51 1.75
N GLN A 201 -25.66 -6.72 1.91
CA GLN A 201 -27.11 -6.94 1.97
C GLN A 201 -27.76 -6.09 3.06
N LYS A 202 -27.27 -6.18 4.29
CA LYS A 202 -27.78 -5.39 5.43
C LYS A 202 -27.74 -3.88 5.16
N LEU A 203 -26.72 -3.42 4.45
CA LEU A 203 -26.56 -2.01 4.16
C LEU A 203 -27.52 -1.53 3.05
N LEU A 204 -27.72 -2.35 2.02
CA LEU A 204 -28.72 -2.11 0.97
C LEU A 204 -30.13 -2.13 1.53
N GLU A 205 -30.47 -3.09 2.39
CA GLU A 205 -31.76 -3.17 3.08
C GLU A 205 -32.06 -1.91 3.88
N LYS A 206 -31.05 -1.35 4.56
CA LYS A 206 -31.18 -0.11 5.33
C LYS A 206 -31.38 1.13 4.47
N GLN A 207 -30.84 1.14 3.24
CA GLN A 207 -30.98 2.26 2.30
C GLN A 207 -32.28 2.19 1.47
N LEU A 208 -32.97 1.05 1.45
CA LEU A 208 -34.27 0.94 0.82
C LEU A 208 -35.31 1.72 1.66
N PRO A 209 -35.99 2.73 1.09
CA PRO A 209 -37.10 3.35 1.79
C PRO A 209 -38.16 2.28 2.05
N VAL A 210 -38.64 2.18 3.30
CA VAL A 210 -39.91 1.54 3.62
C VAL A 210 -40.91 2.07 2.60
N THR A 211 -41.30 1.22 1.66
CA THR A 211 -42.13 1.67 0.54
C THR A 211 -43.50 1.96 1.13
N SER A 212 -43.74 3.22 1.50
CA SER A 212 -45.09 3.71 1.72
C SER A 212 -45.84 3.46 0.42
N ILE A 213 -46.76 2.50 0.46
CA ILE A 213 -47.68 2.18 -0.63
C ILE A 213 -48.50 3.43 -0.88
N VAL A 214 -48.05 4.31 -1.78
CA VAL A 214 -48.91 5.36 -2.32
C VAL A 214 -49.65 4.72 -3.49
N PRO A 215 -50.96 4.46 -3.39
CA PRO A 215 -51.70 3.83 -4.47
C PRO A 215 -51.74 4.81 -5.65
N LYS A 216 -50.97 4.53 -6.70
CA LYS A 216 -51.13 5.23 -7.97
C LYS A 216 -52.46 4.82 -8.59
N LYS A 217 -53.41 5.76 -8.66
CA LYS A 217 -54.66 5.61 -9.43
C LYS A 217 -54.30 5.30 -10.88
N THR A 218 -54.43 4.03 -11.26
CA THR A 218 -54.33 3.58 -12.65
C THR A 218 -55.58 2.80 -12.97
N SER A 219 -56.12 3.02 -14.16
CA SER A 219 -57.32 2.37 -14.70
C SER A 219 -57.31 0.85 -14.46
N SER A 220 -58.41 0.32 -13.92
CA SER A 220 -58.64 -1.09 -13.57
C SER A 220 -58.47 -2.05 -14.75
N PHE A 221 -58.50 -1.54 -15.99
CA PHE A 221 -58.41 -2.35 -17.20
C PHE A 221 -57.02 -2.99 -17.42
N LEU A 222 -55.94 -2.24 -17.13
CA LEU A 222 -54.55 -2.72 -17.32
C LEU A 222 -54.02 -3.54 -16.14
N GLN A 223 -54.78 -3.62 -15.05
CA GLN A 223 -54.37 -4.33 -13.84
C GLN A 223 -54.29 -5.86 -14.04
N ARG A 224 -54.98 -6.38 -15.06
CA ARG A 224 -54.98 -7.80 -15.46
C ARG A 224 -53.75 -8.26 -16.24
N LEU A 225 -52.97 -7.32 -16.80
CA LEU A 225 -51.72 -7.62 -17.52
C LEU A 225 -50.50 -7.56 -16.61
N LYS A 226 -50.64 -7.03 -15.39
CA LYS A 226 -49.57 -7.08 -14.39
C LYS A 226 -49.59 -8.46 -13.77
N VAL A 227 -48.61 -9.28 -14.15
CA VAL A 227 -48.20 -10.45 -13.37
C VAL A 227 -48.06 -9.98 -11.92
N GLN A 228 -48.79 -10.61 -11.02
CA GLN A 228 -48.64 -10.38 -9.59
C GLN A 228 -47.27 -10.93 -9.18
N THR A 229 -46.23 -10.09 -9.26
CA THR A 229 -44.98 -10.35 -8.55
C THR A 229 -45.27 -10.11 -7.07
N THR A 230 -45.82 -11.12 -6.42
CA THR A 230 -46.00 -11.14 -4.98
C THR A 230 -44.64 -11.12 -4.30
N ASN A 231 -44.55 -10.28 -3.27
CA ASN A 231 -43.53 -10.26 -2.20
C ASN A 231 -42.15 -9.66 -2.56
N SER A 232 -41.86 -8.58 -1.85
CA SER A 232 -40.56 -7.94 -1.66
C SER A 232 -39.46 -8.93 -1.22
N LEU A 233 -38.23 -8.69 -1.72
CA LEU A 233 -36.93 -9.33 -1.43
C LEU A 233 -36.50 -10.56 -2.29
N PRO A 234 -36.46 -10.45 -3.64
CA PRO A 234 -35.52 -11.26 -4.46
C PRO A 234 -34.54 -10.46 -5.33
N ILE A 235 -34.70 -9.12 -5.43
CA ILE A 235 -33.97 -8.30 -6.41
C ILE A 235 -32.57 -7.91 -5.91
N VAL A 236 -32.41 -7.65 -4.60
CA VAL A 236 -31.14 -7.22 -3.98
C VAL A 236 -30.11 -8.34 -3.98
N ASP A 237 -30.53 -9.57 -3.65
CA ASP A 237 -29.66 -10.75 -3.66
C ASP A 237 -29.19 -11.10 -5.07
N ASN A 238 -30.04 -10.89 -6.09
CA ASN A 238 -29.67 -11.18 -7.47
C ASN A 238 -28.60 -10.20 -7.99
N GLU A 239 -28.68 -8.91 -7.64
CA GLU A 239 -27.70 -7.90 -8.05
C GLU A 239 -26.32 -8.15 -7.42
N ILE A 240 -26.27 -8.41 -6.11
CA ILE A 240 -25.02 -8.71 -5.38
C ILE A 240 -24.37 -9.97 -5.94
N ASN A 241 -25.13 -11.06 -6.07
CA ASN A 241 -24.61 -12.33 -6.60
C ASN A 241 -24.18 -12.20 -8.06
N LYS A 242 -24.91 -11.45 -8.89
CA LYS A 242 -24.52 -11.17 -10.28
C LYS A 242 -23.19 -10.43 -10.34
N TYR A 243 -22.99 -9.41 -9.50
CA TYR A 243 -21.74 -8.66 -9.46
C TYR A 243 -20.57 -9.47 -8.88
N TRP A 244 -20.80 -10.23 -7.80
CA TRP A 244 -19.78 -11.07 -7.17
C TRP A 244 -19.22 -12.11 -8.14
N ASN A 245 -20.10 -12.75 -8.92
CA ASN A 245 -19.72 -13.77 -9.89
C ASN A 245 -19.14 -13.20 -11.20
N ALA A 246 -19.31 -11.91 -11.48
CA ALA A 246 -18.72 -11.28 -12.67
C ALA A 246 -17.18 -11.27 -12.59
N THR A 247 -16.52 -11.29 -13.74
CA THR A 247 -15.06 -11.17 -13.84
C THR A 247 -14.58 -9.84 -13.28
N ASP A 248 -13.36 -9.83 -12.73
CA ASP A 248 -12.73 -8.60 -12.27
C ASP A 248 -12.39 -7.71 -13.48
N ALA A 249 -12.49 -6.40 -13.30
CA ALA A 249 -12.15 -5.42 -14.32
C ALA A 249 -10.62 -5.24 -14.42
N ASP A 250 -10.16 -4.72 -15.55
CA ASP A 250 -8.74 -4.41 -15.76
C ASP A 250 -8.23 -3.35 -14.77
N GLU A 251 -6.97 -3.46 -14.34
CA GLU A 251 -6.37 -2.57 -13.34
C GLU A 251 -6.36 -1.09 -13.75
N SER A 252 -6.31 -0.81 -15.06
CA SER A 252 -6.31 0.54 -15.63
C SER A 252 -7.66 1.26 -15.54
N VAL A 253 -8.73 0.52 -15.24
CA VAL A 253 -10.09 1.05 -15.17
C VAL A 253 -10.23 1.97 -13.95
N LYS A 254 -10.87 3.12 -14.15
CA LYS A 254 -11.28 3.99 -13.04
C LYS A 254 -12.59 3.46 -12.44
N PRO A 255 -12.63 3.08 -11.14
CA PRO A 255 -13.81 2.43 -10.54
C PRO A 255 -15.12 3.24 -10.69
N LEU A 256 -15.08 4.56 -10.45
CA LEU A 256 -16.28 5.40 -10.55
C LEU A 256 -16.82 5.52 -11.98
N GLU A 257 -15.93 5.54 -12.98
CA GLU A 257 -16.34 5.54 -14.40
C GLU A 257 -16.96 4.19 -14.78
N TRP A 258 -16.39 3.08 -14.27
CA TRP A 258 -16.94 1.73 -14.46
C TRP A 258 -18.35 1.59 -13.88
N TRP A 259 -18.60 2.10 -12.67
CA TRP A 259 -19.94 2.07 -12.07
C TRP A 259 -20.95 2.95 -12.82
N LYS A 260 -20.48 4.02 -13.46
CA LYS A 260 -21.33 4.88 -14.30
C LYS A 260 -21.77 4.14 -15.56
N THR A 261 -20.90 3.36 -16.20
CA THR A 261 -21.26 2.58 -17.39
C THR A 261 -22.15 1.39 -17.07
N HIS A 262 -22.00 0.77 -15.89
CA HIS A 262 -22.78 -0.40 -15.46
C HIS A 262 -24.00 -0.05 -14.59
N PHE A 263 -24.41 1.22 -14.53
CA PHE A 263 -25.54 1.66 -13.69
C PHE A 263 -26.85 0.95 -14.03
N SER A 264 -27.09 0.64 -15.31
CA SER A 264 -28.29 -0.09 -15.73
C SER A 264 -28.31 -1.54 -15.27
N GLU A 265 -27.14 -2.13 -15.05
CA GLU A 265 -26.99 -3.53 -14.62
C GLU A 265 -26.99 -3.68 -13.11
N TYR A 266 -26.44 -2.69 -12.40
CA TYR A 266 -26.25 -2.70 -10.97
C TYR A 266 -26.70 -1.37 -10.33
N PRO A 267 -27.99 -1.04 -10.36
CA PRO A 267 -28.49 0.29 -9.97
C PRO A 267 -28.36 0.59 -8.48
N ASN A 268 -28.39 -0.43 -7.60
CA ASN A 268 -28.28 -0.20 -6.15
C ASN A 268 -26.82 -0.22 -5.71
N LEU A 269 -26.02 -1.15 -6.24
CA LEU A 269 -24.58 -1.18 -5.99
C LEU A 269 -23.87 0.04 -6.57
N ALA A 270 -24.27 0.56 -7.73
CA ALA A 270 -23.67 1.77 -8.29
C ALA A 270 -23.88 3.01 -7.42
N LYS A 271 -25.03 3.12 -6.74
CA LYS A 271 -25.28 4.21 -5.77
C LYS A 271 -24.35 4.07 -4.57
N LEU A 272 -24.24 2.85 -4.05
CA LEU A 272 -23.32 2.50 -2.96
C LEU A 272 -21.86 2.79 -3.34
N ALA A 273 -21.44 2.39 -4.53
CA ALA A 273 -20.11 2.60 -5.04
C ALA A 273 -19.76 4.08 -5.15
N ARG A 274 -20.70 4.91 -5.60
CA ARG A 274 -20.50 6.36 -5.65
C ARG A 274 -20.20 6.94 -4.26
N ASP A 275 -20.86 6.45 -3.22
CA ASP A 275 -20.73 7.00 -1.86
C ASP A 275 -19.49 6.44 -1.12
N TYR A 276 -19.11 5.19 -1.38
CA TYR A 276 -18.03 4.49 -0.67
C TYR A 276 -16.67 4.51 -1.38
N LEU A 277 -16.64 4.61 -2.71
CA LEU A 277 -15.38 4.70 -3.47
C LEU A 277 -14.87 6.15 -3.55
N SER A 278 -15.73 7.15 -3.28
CA SER A 278 -15.31 8.54 -3.14
C SER A 278 -14.53 8.80 -1.85
N ILE A 279 -14.53 7.86 -0.90
CA ILE A 279 -13.81 8.01 0.37
C ILE A 279 -12.32 7.76 0.14
N GLN A 280 -11.52 8.79 0.39
CA GLN A 280 -10.06 8.71 0.31
C GLN A 280 -9.49 7.96 1.53
N ALA A 281 -8.49 7.11 1.30
CA ALA A 281 -7.77 6.34 2.33
C ALA A 281 -6.64 7.13 3.02
N SER A 282 -6.42 8.38 2.61
CA SER A 282 -5.31 9.20 3.09
C SER A 282 -5.83 10.57 3.54
N SER A 283 -5.30 11.07 4.64
CA SER A 283 -5.37 12.49 5.03
C SER A 283 -4.36 13.35 4.26
N VAL A 284 -3.68 12.78 3.26
CA VAL A 284 -2.56 13.36 2.51
C VAL A 284 -2.97 14.25 1.30
N PRO A 285 -4.25 14.55 0.97
CA PRO A 285 -4.50 15.64 0.02
C PRO A 285 -3.92 16.96 0.53
N CYS A 286 -3.91 17.15 1.85
CA CYS A 286 -3.45 18.36 2.50
C CYS A 286 -1.93 18.53 2.39
N GLU A 287 -1.13 17.46 2.53
CA GLU A 287 0.34 17.58 2.54
C GLU A 287 0.94 17.84 1.14
N GLN A 288 0.34 17.31 0.07
CA GLN A 288 0.70 17.72 -1.30
C GLN A 288 0.29 19.18 -1.56
N LEU A 289 -0.88 19.61 -1.10
CA LEU A 289 -1.28 21.02 -1.13
C LEU A 289 -0.35 21.92 -0.31
N PHE A 290 0.13 21.47 0.85
CA PHE A 290 1.06 22.21 1.70
C PHE A 290 2.51 22.19 1.17
N SER A 291 2.94 21.14 0.47
CA SER A 291 4.24 21.10 -0.19
C SER A 291 4.27 21.99 -1.43
N ILE A 292 3.16 22.06 -2.18
CA ILE A 292 2.97 22.99 -3.30
C ILE A 292 2.87 24.43 -2.76
N ALA A 293 2.07 24.67 -1.72
CA ALA A 293 1.99 25.97 -1.06
C ALA A 293 3.35 26.39 -0.45
N GLY A 294 4.11 25.47 0.13
CA GLY A 294 5.45 25.72 0.65
C GLY A 294 6.47 26.08 -0.44
N GLN A 295 6.39 25.46 -1.62
CA GLN A 295 7.22 25.83 -2.78
C GLN A 295 6.84 27.20 -3.37
N VAL A 296 5.57 27.62 -3.24
CA VAL A 296 5.09 28.94 -3.69
C VAL A 296 5.39 30.03 -2.65
N LEU A 297 5.40 29.70 -1.36
CA LEU A 297 5.62 30.65 -0.26
C LEU A 297 7.09 30.82 0.15
N CYS A 298 7.99 29.89 -0.20
CA CYS A 298 9.42 29.99 0.09
C CYS A 298 10.28 30.49 -1.08
N LYS A 299 9.67 31.00 -2.16
CA LYS A 299 10.36 31.80 -3.18
C LYS A 299 10.07 33.29 -2.96
N SER A 300 10.79 33.86 -2.00
CA SER A 300 10.99 35.32 -1.87
C SER A 300 12.33 35.56 -1.20
#